data_AF-A0A0C2GC54-F1
#
_entry.id   AF-A0A0C2GC54-F1
#
_cell.length_a   1.000
_cell.length_b   1.000
_cell.length_c   1.000
_cell.angle_alpha   90.00
_cell.angle_beta   90.00
_cell.angle_gamma   90.00
#
_symmetry.space_group_name_H-M   'P 1'
#
loop_
_entity.id
_entity.type
_entity.pdbx_description
1 polymer ?
#
loop_
_entity_poly.entity_id
_entity_poly.type
_entity_poly.pdbx_seq_one_letter_code
_entity_poly.pdbx_strand_id
1 'polypeptide(L)'
;MYHVLLGSDDPNFTEMRLQALQNLEEFLKSEELKLIKGDQNFGKGKEQENLKEMDQAGSGLGSTVANLTYTQGLVTPGTSIATLIAMTTDPLPIVRNRVEAMLRDIDAKYAGMIQSTATQGVRKAYQLQLHIRGTSSDGTQRAIRGIRACDVSPYATTNARIDPSTGLPRHSNDGQAVLSGLYQRLRTNRQQRRSFLTSVLRLFSEDSREKLRLEEWIFVADNVAMFPYQVRIYIS
;
A
#
# COMPACT_ATOMS: atom_id res chain seq x y z
N MET A 1 24.80 10.60 4.32
CA MET A 1 24.37 11.76 3.52
C MET A 1 22.94 11.58 2.99
N TYR A 2 22.64 10.54 2.21
CA TYR A 2 21.26 10.31 1.70
C TYR A 2 20.19 10.11 2.79
N HIS A 3 20.52 9.50 3.94
CA HIS A 3 19.57 9.36 5.05
C HIS A 3 19.06 10.72 5.57
N VAL A 4 19.95 11.71 5.69
CA VAL A 4 19.59 13.06 6.15
C VAL A 4 18.76 13.77 5.08
N LEU A 5 19.12 13.60 3.81
CA LEU A 5 18.41 14.18 2.68
C LEU A 5 16.98 13.63 2.54
N LEU A 6 16.82 12.30 2.58
CA LEU A 6 15.53 11.62 2.40
C LEU A 6 14.64 11.70 3.66
N GLY A 7 15.23 11.89 4.84
CA GLY A 7 14.49 12.07 6.10
C GLY A 7 14.14 13.52 6.43
N SER A 8 14.52 14.49 5.60
CA SER A 8 14.20 15.90 5.82
C SER A 8 12.86 16.27 5.19
N ASP A 9 12.06 17.04 5.95
CA ASP A 9 10.79 17.63 5.50
C ASP A 9 10.98 19.00 4.84
N ASP A 10 12.22 19.50 4.74
CA ASP A 10 12.50 20.82 4.15
C ASP A 10 12.16 20.82 2.64
N PRO A 11 11.25 21.70 2.18
CA PRO A 11 10.86 21.79 0.78
C PRO A 11 12.03 22.13 -0.15
N ASN A 12 13.08 22.79 0.34
CA ASN A 12 14.27 23.13 -0.44
C ASN A 12 15.04 21.90 -0.91
N PHE A 13 14.88 20.75 -0.25
CA PHE A 13 15.51 19.50 -0.65
C PHE A 13 14.67 18.66 -1.60
N THR A 14 13.52 19.15 -2.08
CA THR A 14 12.61 18.34 -2.92
C THR A 14 13.26 17.85 -4.22
N GLU A 15 13.96 18.72 -4.96
CA GLU A 15 14.65 18.31 -6.18
C GLU A 15 15.81 17.37 -5.89
N MET A 16 16.59 17.63 -4.84
CA MET A 16 17.69 16.75 -4.42
C MET A 16 17.18 15.38 -3.96
N ARG A 17 16.04 15.31 -3.27
CA ARG A 17 15.37 14.05 -2.90
C ARG A 17 14.94 13.29 -4.14
N LEU A 18 14.33 13.98 -5.12
CA LEU A 18 13.94 13.37 -6.38
C LEU A 18 15.16 12.80 -7.12
N GLN A 19 16.23 13.57 -7.24
CA GLN A 19 17.47 13.11 -7.90
C GLN A 19 18.09 11.92 -7.16
N ALA A 20 18.12 11.94 -5.82
CA ALA A 20 18.62 10.82 -5.04
C ALA A 20 17.80 9.54 -5.29
N LEU A 21 16.48 9.64 -5.36
CA LEU A 21 15.60 8.51 -5.66
C LEU A 21 15.80 8.00 -7.10
N GLN A 22 15.96 8.89 -8.08
CA GLN A 22 16.25 8.52 -9.47
C GLN A 22 17.60 7.79 -9.59
N ASN A 23 18.63 8.29 -8.91
CA ASN A 23 19.94 7.64 -8.89
C ASN A 23 19.86 6.23 -8.30
N LEU A 24 19.08 6.05 -7.23
CA LEU A 24 18.84 4.74 -6.61
C LEU A 24 18.04 3.81 -7.54
N GLU A 25 17.00 4.32 -8.21
CA GLU A 25 16.20 3.56 -9.16
C GLU A 25 17.06 3.07 -10.34
N GLU A 26 17.85 3.95 -10.93
CA GLU A 26 18.72 3.62 -12.06
C GLU A 26 19.81 2.62 -11.67
N PHE A 27 20.41 2.81 -10.49
CA PHE A 27 21.36 1.86 -9.93
C PHE A 27 20.75 0.47 -9.76
N LEU A 28 19.59 0.36 -9.12
CA LEU A 28 18.92 -0.94 -8.89
C LEU A 28 18.52 -1.62 -10.21
N LYS A 29 18.02 -0.87 -11.19
CA LYS A 29 17.75 -1.41 -12.54
C LYS A 29 19.01 -1.93 -13.21
N SER A 30 20.12 -1.20 -13.08
CA SER A 30 21.40 -1.60 -13.68
C SER A 30 21.94 -2.89 -13.06
N GLU A 31 21.81 -3.05 -11.73
CA GLU A 31 22.24 -4.26 -11.03
C GLU A 31 21.34 -5.45 -11.37
N GLU A 32 20.02 -5.27 -11.46
CA GLU A 32 19.10 -6.33 -11.90
C GLU A 32 19.44 -6.83 -13.31
N LEU A 33 19.72 -5.91 -14.26
CA LEU A 33 20.14 -6.27 -15.61
C LEU A 33 21.46 -7.03 -15.64
N LYS A 34 22.41 -6.68 -14.77
CA LYS A 34 23.69 -7.42 -14.64
C LYS A 34 23.47 -8.82 -14.09
N LEU A 35 22.60 -8.98 -13.09
CA LEU A 35 22.25 -10.29 -12.54
C LEU A 35 21.63 -11.20 -13.61
N ILE A 36 20.66 -10.68 -14.38
CA ILE A 36 20.03 -11.43 -15.47
C ILE A 36 21.05 -11.84 -16.55
N LYS A 37 21.97 -10.93 -16.92
CA LYS A 37 23.04 -11.22 -17.90
C LYS A 37 24.05 -12.23 -17.34
N GLY A 38 24.37 -12.13 -16.05
CA GLY A 38 25.23 -13.07 -15.33
C GLY A 38 24.67 -14.49 -15.40
N ASP A 39 23.39 -14.66 -15.07
CA ASP A 39 22.70 -15.97 -15.15
C ASP A 39 22.67 -16.55 -16.58
N GLN A 40 22.43 -15.70 -17.59
CA GLN A 40 22.44 -16.13 -18.99
C GLN A 40 23.83 -16.56 -19.49
N ASN A 41 24.89 -15.90 -18.99
CA ASN A 41 26.27 -16.22 -19.34
C ASN A 41 26.79 -17.44 -18.57
N PHE A 42 26.36 -17.64 -17.32
CA PHE A 42 26.62 -18.87 -16.54
C PHE A 42 26.13 -20.13 -17.25
N GLY A 43 25.00 -20.03 -17.97
CA GLY A 43 24.49 -21.11 -18.80
C GLY A 43 25.37 -21.48 -20.00
N LYS A 44 26.27 -20.57 -20.44
CA LYS A 44 27.11 -20.72 -21.64
C LYS A 44 28.60 -20.96 -21.34
N GLY A 45 29.08 -20.64 -20.13
CA GLY A 45 30.49 -20.69 -19.74
C GLY A 45 30.95 -21.94 -18.97
N LYS A 46 30.20 -23.05 -19.02
CA LYS A 46 30.48 -24.25 -18.18
C LYS A 46 31.84 -24.92 -18.38
N GLU A 47 32.62 -24.55 -19.40
CA GLU A 47 33.83 -25.31 -19.77
C GLU A 47 35.18 -24.61 -19.54
N GLN A 48 35.26 -23.38 -19.03
CA GLN A 48 36.58 -22.72 -18.99
C GLN A 48 36.83 -21.63 -17.94
N GLU A 49 36.17 -21.65 -16.78
CA GLU A 49 36.52 -20.70 -15.70
C GLU A 49 36.96 -21.43 -14.42
N ASN A 50 38.12 -21.01 -13.90
CA ASN A 50 38.71 -21.55 -12.67
C ASN A 50 37.80 -21.23 -11.48
N LEU A 51 37.39 -22.26 -10.75
CA LEU A 51 36.51 -22.21 -9.55
C LEU A 51 36.97 -21.23 -8.44
N LYS A 52 38.18 -20.65 -8.52
CA LYS A 52 38.73 -19.74 -7.50
C LYS A 52 38.51 -18.25 -7.79
N GLU A 53 38.21 -17.85 -9.02
CA GLU A 53 38.05 -16.42 -9.38
C GLU A 53 36.58 -15.96 -9.44
N MET A 54 35.64 -16.90 -9.40
CA MET A 54 34.20 -16.63 -9.45
C MET A 54 33.64 -15.91 -8.20
N ASP A 55 34.37 -15.89 -7.08
CA ASP A 55 33.86 -15.37 -5.81
C ASP A 55 34.11 -13.86 -5.61
N GLN A 56 34.91 -13.22 -6.49
CA GLN A 56 35.35 -11.83 -6.27
C GLN A 56 35.14 -10.86 -7.45
N ALA A 57 34.87 -11.33 -8.67
CA ALA A 57 34.70 -10.45 -9.82
C ALA A 57 33.23 -10.04 -10.04
N GLY A 58 32.83 -8.92 -9.44
CA GLY A 58 31.61 -8.17 -9.85
C GLY A 58 30.47 -8.12 -8.83
N SER A 59 30.56 -8.88 -7.74
CA SER A 59 29.49 -9.05 -6.74
C SER A 59 29.75 -8.27 -5.42
N GLY A 60 30.78 -7.43 -5.33
CA GLY A 60 31.21 -6.90 -4.02
C GLY A 60 30.25 -5.87 -3.41
N LEU A 61 30.09 -4.72 -4.07
CA LEU A 61 29.44 -3.55 -3.46
C LEU A 61 28.00 -3.36 -3.92
N GLY A 62 27.71 -3.63 -5.21
CA GLY A 62 26.35 -3.55 -5.75
C GLY A 62 25.48 -4.72 -5.33
N SER A 63 26.04 -5.94 -5.28
CA SER A 63 25.42 -7.03 -4.55
C SER A 63 25.30 -6.66 -3.09
N THR A 64 26.27 -6.04 -2.40
CA THR A 64 26.03 -5.67 -0.99
C THR A 64 24.86 -4.70 -0.84
N VAL A 65 24.62 -3.70 -1.69
CA VAL A 65 23.43 -2.84 -1.57
C VAL A 65 22.13 -3.57 -1.96
N ALA A 66 22.14 -4.35 -3.03
CA ALA A 66 20.98 -5.11 -3.50
C ALA A 66 20.65 -6.28 -2.56
N ASN A 67 21.67 -7.00 -2.11
CA ASN A 67 21.66 -8.07 -1.13
C ASN A 67 21.42 -7.51 0.27
N LEU A 68 21.86 -6.31 0.68
CA LEU A 68 21.35 -5.66 1.90
C LEU A 68 19.85 -5.38 1.75
N THR A 69 19.40 -4.92 0.58
CA THR A 69 17.97 -4.72 0.30
C THR A 69 17.16 -6.03 0.34
N TYR A 70 17.71 -7.12 -0.20
CA TYR A 70 17.09 -8.46 -0.27
C TYR A 70 17.28 -9.31 1.00
N THR A 71 18.49 -9.44 1.55
CA THR A 71 18.87 -10.24 2.74
C THR A 71 18.73 -9.51 4.08
N GLN A 72 18.79 -8.17 4.16
CA GLN A 72 18.43 -7.49 5.42
C GLN A 72 16.93 -7.21 5.55
N GLY A 73 16.11 -7.51 4.54
CA GLY A 73 14.69 -7.14 4.58
C GLY A 73 14.52 -5.64 4.90
N LEU A 74 15.33 -4.78 4.28
CA LEU A 74 15.37 -3.33 4.53
C LEU A 74 14.12 -2.59 4.02
N VAL A 75 13.19 -3.32 3.41
CA VAL A 75 11.79 -3.12 3.75
C VAL A 75 11.31 -4.42 4.37
N THR A 76 11.01 -4.41 5.68
CA THR A 76 10.31 -5.54 6.27
C THR A 76 9.09 -5.72 5.38
N PRO A 77 8.84 -6.87 4.75
CA PRO A 77 7.73 -7.01 3.79
C PRO A 77 6.42 -6.47 4.37
N GLY A 78 6.28 -6.52 5.70
CA GLY A 78 5.17 -5.90 6.40
C GLY A 78 5.04 -4.37 6.31
N THR A 79 6.12 -3.60 6.38
CA THR A 79 6.06 -2.13 6.29
C THR A 79 5.89 -1.65 4.85
N SER A 80 6.46 -2.34 3.85
CA SER A 80 6.20 -2.06 2.43
C SER A 80 4.74 -2.34 2.10
N ILE A 81 4.22 -3.52 2.46
CA ILE A 81 2.85 -3.91 2.11
C ILE A 81 1.84 -2.98 2.77
N ALA A 82 2.04 -2.60 4.04
CA ALA A 82 1.18 -1.59 4.69
C ALA A 82 1.19 -0.25 3.95
N THR A 83 2.35 0.17 3.43
CA THR A 83 2.49 1.40 2.63
C THR A 83 1.84 1.27 1.26
N LEU A 84 1.98 0.11 0.59
CA LEU A 84 1.27 -0.19 -0.66
C LEU A 84 -0.24 -0.16 -0.43
N ILE A 85 -0.75 -0.78 0.64
CA ILE A 85 -2.17 -0.70 1.01
C ILE A 85 -2.61 0.75 1.17
N ALA A 86 -1.82 1.58 1.86
CA ALA A 86 -2.12 3.01 1.97
C ALA A 86 -2.19 3.69 0.59
N MET A 87 -1.25 3.43 -0.32
CA MET A 87 -1.27 4.00 -1.67
C MET A 87 -2.48 3.56 -2.52
N THR A 88 -3.20 2.49 -2.16
CA THR A 88 -4.49 2.17 -2.82
C THR A 88 -5.56 3.24 -2.57
N THR A 89 -5.36 4.12 -1.59
CA THR A 89 -6.28 5.22 -1.28
C THR A 89 -5.94 6.52 -1.99
N ASP A 90 -4.88 6.55 -2.81
CA ASP A 90 -4.41 7.73 -3.52
C ASP A 90 -5.53 8.39 -4.39
N PRO A 91 -5.56 9.74 -4.52
CA PRO A 91 -6.49 10.43 -5.41
C PRO A 91 -6.31 10.03 -6.88
N LEU A 92 -5.09 9.74 -7.33
CA LEU A 92 -4.77 9.44 -8.72
C LEU A 92 -5.07 7.97 -9.06
N PRO A 93 -6.00 7.68 -10.00
CA PRO A 93 -6.33 6.30 -10.40
C PRO A 93 -5.14 5.51 -10.94
N ILE A 94 -4.21 6.18 -11.64
CA ILE A 94 -3.00 5.54 -12.20
C ILE A 94 -2.11 4.94 -11.11
N VAL A 95 -1.93 5.65 -9.99
CA VAL A 95 -1.16 5.17 -8.83
C VAL A 95 -1.86 3.98 -8.22
N ARG A 96 -3.17 4.09 -7.97
CA ARG A 96 -3.99 3.00 -7.41
C ARG A 96 -3.87 1.74 -8.26
N ASN A 97 -4.13 1.82 -9.56
CA ASN A 97 -4.09 0.67 -10.47
C ASN A 97 -2.72 -0.03 -10.49
N ARG A 98 -1.62 0.74 -10.48
CA ARG A 98 -0.26 0.19 -10.43
C ARG A 98 0.00 -0.54 -9.11
N VAL A 99 -0.42 0.06 -7.99
CA VAL A 99 -0.27 -0.54 -6.65
C VAL A 99 -1.15 -1.78 -6.48
N GLU A 100 -2.36 -1.77 -7.04
CA GLU A 100 -3.22 -2.96 -7.05
C GLU A 100 -2.60 -4.12 -7.80
N ALA A 101 -1.93 -3.86 -8.93
CA ALA A 101 -1.18 -4.88 -9.66
C ALA A 101 -0.04 -5.46 -8.80
N MET A 102 0.77 -4.60 -8.17
CA MET A 102 1.85 -5.04 -7.28
C MET A 102 1.33 -5.89 -6.10
N LEU A 103 0.22 -5.48 -5.47
CA LEU A 103 -0.39 -6.25 -4.39
C LEU A 103 -0.91 -7.62 -4.86
N ARG A 104 -1.43 -7.74 -6.10
CA ARG A 104 -1.83 -9.03 -6.66
C ARG A 104 -0.63 -9.96 -6.83
N ASP A 105 0.49 -9.45 -7.35
CA ASP A 105 1.71 -10.24 -7.54
C ASP A 105 2.31 -10.69 -6.20
N ILE A 106 2.24 -9.84 -5.17
CA ILE A 106 2.66 -10.18 -3.81
C ILE A 106 1.77 -11.29 -3.22
N ASP A 107 0.45 -11.18 -3.35
CA ASP A 107 -0.49 -12.20 -2.82
C ASP A 107 -0.29 -13.56 -3.48
N ALA A 108 0.03 -13.56 -4.78
CA ALA A 108 0.34 -14.77 -5.54
C ALA A 108 1.64 -15.45 -5.10
N LYS A 109 2.66 -14.66 -4.72
CA LYS A 109 3.98 -15.17 -4.30
C LYS A 109 4.05 -15.50 -2.80
N TYR A 110 3.37 -14.74 -1.96
CA TYR A 110 3.49 -14.77 -0.50
C TYR A 110 2.12 -14.83 0.17
N ALA A 111 1.50 -16.02 0.14
CA ALA A 111 0.16 -16.23 0.70
C ALA A 111 0.04 -15.77 2.16
N GLY A 112 -0.97 -14.95 2.46
CA GLY A 112 -1.26 -14.48 3.81
C GLY A 112 -0.41 -13.28 4.29
N MET A 113 0.58 -12.84 3.51
CA MET A 113 1.43 -11.71 3.88
C MET A 113 0.68 -10.36 3.84
N ILE A 114 -0.31 -10.23 2.96
CA ILE A 114 -1.20 -9.06 2.95
C ILE A 114 -2.09 -9.07 4.20
N GLN A 115 -2.59 -10.23 4.61
CA GLN A 115 -3.43 -10.35 5.79
C GLN A 115 -2.70 -9.98 7.07
N SER A 116 -1.45 -10.42 7.25
CA SER A 116 -0.67 -10.16 8.47
C SER A 116 -0.38 -8.67 8.70
N THR A 117 -0.49 -7.85 7.65
CA THR A 117 -0.12 -6.43 7.66
C THR A 117 -1.29 -5.51 7.35
N ALA A 118 -2.46 -6.08 7.06
CA ALA A 118 -3.66 -5.35 6.65
C ALA A 118 -4.10 -4.28 7.66
N THR A 119 -4.08 -4.59 8.96
CA THR A 119 -4.44 -3.61 10.02
C THR A 119 -3.46 -2.44 10.06
N GLN A 120 -2.16 -2.67 9.89
CA GLN A 120 -1.18 -1.60 9.78
C GLN A 120 -1.40 -0.78 8.50
N GLY A 121 -1.75 -1.43 7.40
CA GLY A 121 -2.12 -0.78 6.14
C GLY A 121 -3.33 0.15 6.27
N VAL A 122 -4.37 -0.27 7.00
CA VAL A 122 -5.54 0.58 7.31
C VAL A 122 -5.11 1.86 8.03
N ARG A 123 -4.22 1.74 9.04
CA ARG A 123 -3.72 2.90 9.79
C ARG A 123 -2.85 3.80 8.92
N LYS A 124 -1.94 3.22 8.13
CA LYS A 124 -1.09 3.97 7.18
C LYS A 124 -1.92 4.68 6.12
N ALA A 125 -3.04 4.09 5.67
CA ALA A 125 -3.97 4.75 4.76
C ALA A 125 -4.54 6.04 5.34
N TYR A 126 -5.00 6.01 6.59
CA TYR A 126 -5.45 7.23 7.29
C TYR A 126 -4.33 8.28 7.37
N GLN A 127 -3.12 7.86 7.74
CA GLN A 127 -1.97 8.79 7.78
C GLN A 127 -1.69 9.39 6.40
N LEU A 128 -1.72 8.60 5.33
CA LEU A 128 -1.53 9.12 3.97
C LEU A 128 -2.61 10.16 3.61
N GLN A 129 -3.88 9.87 3.89
CA GLN A 129 -4.97 10.82 3.65
C GLN A 129 -4.81 12.12 4.46
N LEU A 130 -4.26 12.05 5.67
CA LEU A 130 -3.93 13.25 6.46
C LEU A 130 -2.91 14.15 5.77
N HIS A 131 -1.86 13.57 5.21
CA HIS A 131 -0.82 14.33 4.51
C HIS A 131 -1.35 14.92 3.20
N ILE A 132 -2.14 14.16 2.42
CA ILE A 132 -2.78 14.64 1.18
C ILE A 132 -3.78 15.77 1.47
N ARG A 133 -4.50 15.70 2.59
CA ARG A 133 -5.37 16.81 3.03
C ARG A 133 -4.57 18.04 3.41
N GLY A 134 -3.46 17.88 4.14
CA GLY A 134 -2.60 18.99 4.56
C GLY A 134 -2.01 19.82 3.40
N THR A 135 -1.87 19.22 2.22
CA THR A 135 -1.46 19.91 0.99
C THR A 135 -2.60 20.61 0.26
N SER A 136 -3.86 20.36 0.65
CA SER A 136 -5.05 20.94 0.03
C SER A 136 -5.44 22.24 0.76
N SER A 137 -5.32 23.37 0.07
CA SER A 137 -5.56 24.74 0.60
C SER A 137 -7.04 25.09 0.84
N ASP A 138 -7.94 24.10 0.82
CA ASP A 138 -9.36 24.33 0.99
C ASP A 138 -9.70 24.40 2.50
N GLY A 139 -10.04 25.60 2.99
CA GLY A 139 -10.24 25.93 4.41
C GLY A 139 -11.40 25.21 5.11
N THR A 140 -12.03 24.25 4.44
CA THR A 140 -13.09 23.42 5.00
C THR A 140 -12.45 22.26 5.75
N GLN A 141 -12.26 22.39 7.08
CA GLN A 141 -11.81 21.32 7.96
C GLN A 141 -12.83 20.17 8.04
N ARG A 142 -12.95 19.39 6.97
CA ARG A 142 -13.80 18.20 6.96
C ARG A 142 -12.98 17.02 7.48
N ALA A 143 -13.59 16.25 8.38
CA ALA A 143 -13.00 15.00 8.86
C ALA A 143 -12.69 14.08 7.68
N ILE A 144 -11.54 13.40 7.72
CA ILE A 144 -11.13 12.47 6.66
C ILE A 144 -12.06 11.27 6.72
N ARG A 145 -12.80 11.04 5.62
CA ARG A 145 -13.79 9.97 5.53
C ARG A 145 -13.19 8.73 4.88
N GLY A 146 -13.63 7.56 5.35
CA GLY A 146 -13.29 6.27 4.77
C GLY A 146 -14.15 5.89 3.56
N ILE A 147 -14.80 6.87 2.93
CA ILE A 147 -15.79 6.71 1.86
C ILE A 147 -15.33 7.45 0.62
N ARG A 148 -15.37 6.78 -0.52
CA ARG A 148 -15.18 7.35 -1.86
C ARG A 148 -16.53 7.41 -2.57
N ALA A 149 -16.87 8.54 -3.18
CA ALA A 149 -18.03 8.62 -4.07
C ALA A 149 -17.80 7.71 -5.29
N CYS A 150 -18.79 6.90 -5.65
CA CYS A 150 -18.74 6.09 -6.87
C CYS A 150 -18.86 7.00 -8.11
N ASP A 151 -18.16 6.71 -9.21
CA ASP A 151 -18.19 7.52 -10.45
C ASP A 151 -19.50 7.34 -11.25
N VAL A 152 -20.20 6.21 -11.11
CA VAL A 152 -21.40 5.90 -11.91
C VAL A 152 -22.46 5.19 -11.05
N SER A 153 -23.62 5.84 -10.87
CA SER A 153 -24.85 5.19 -10.40
C SER A 153 -25.92 5.40 -11.48
N PRO A 154 -26.40 4.34 -12.16
CA PRO A 154 -27.47 4.46 -13.16
C PRO A 154 -28.85 4.82 -12.57
N TYR A 155 -28.95 4.92 -11.23
CA TYR A 155 -30.18 5.24 -10.51
C TYR A 155 -30.15 6.60 -9.81
N ALA A 156 -29.10 7.40 -10.00
CA ALA A 156 -28.98 8.70 -9.33
C ALA A 156 -29.99 9.71 -9.91
N THR A 157 -30.98 10.07 -9.10
CA THR A 157 -31.98 11.11 -9.40
C THR A 157 -31.50 12.53 -9.12
N THR A 158 -30.34 12.68 -8.47
CA THR A 158 -29.71 13.97 -8.15
C THR A 158 -28.21 13.95 -8.41
N ASN A 159 -27.64 15.08 -8.87
CA ASN A 159 -26.19 15.22 -9.08
C ASN A 159 -25.36 15.09 -7.78
N ALA A 160 -25.97 15.36 -6.61
CA ALA A 160 -25.28 15.29 -5.32
C ALA A 160 -25.38 13.88 -4.70
N ARG A 161 -24.32 13.08 -4.84
CA ARG A 161 -24.20 11.72 -4.27
C ARG A 161 -23.87 11.69 -2.78
N ILE A 162 -23.21 12.74 -2.29
CA ILE A 162 -22.82 12.92 -0.90
C ILE A 162 -23.66 14.07 -0.32
N ASP A 163 -24.21 13.87 0.86
CA ASP A 163 -24.85 14.93 1.62
C ASP A 163 -23.79 15.96 2.11
N PRO A 164 -23.88 17.24 1.71
CA PRO A 164 -22.94 18.28 2.14
C PRO A 164 -22.92 18.49 3.66
N SER A 165 -24.02 18.22 4.36
CA SER A 165 -24.15 18.43 5.80
C SER A 165 -23.47 17.32 6.62
N THR A 166 -23.62 16.06 6.19
CA THR A 166 -23.12 14.89 6.93
C THR A 166 -21.84 14.27 6.36
N GLY A 167 -21.56 14.52 5.08
CA GLY A 167 -20.45 13.90 4.34
C GLY A 167 -20.67 12.42 4.03
N LEU A 168 -21.91 11.93 4.17
CA LEU A 168 -22.28 10.55 3.91
C LEU A 168 -22.94 10.39 2.53
N PRO A 169 -22.83 9.21 1.90
CA PRO A 169 -23.63 8.86 0.72
C PRO A 169 -25.12 8.95 1.02
N ARG A 170 -25.90 9.48 0.07
CA ARG A 170 -27.37 9.55 0.20
C ARG A 170 -28.02 8.19 0.04
N HIS A 171 -27.45 7.35 -0.84
CA HIS A 171 -27.86 5.98 -1.05
C HIS A 171 -26.69 5.01 -0.87
N SER A 172 -27.00 3.74 -0.57
CA SER A 172 -25.99 2.71 -0.31
C SER A 172 -25.07 2.41 -1.49
N ASN A 173 -25.49 2.71 -2.72
CA ASN A 173 -24.74 2.57 -3.96
C ASN A 173 -23.95 3.83 -4.36
N ASP A 174 -24.14 4.95 -3.66
CA ASP A 174 -23.49 6.22 -3.98
C ASP A 174 -22.05 6.33 -3.47
N GLY A 175 -21.65 5.42 -2.57
CA GLY A 175 -20.32 5.40 -1.99
C GLY A 175 -19.75 3.99 -1.86
N GLN A 176 -18.43 3.92 -1.76
CA GLN A 176 -17.69 2.71 -1.52
C GLN A 176 -16.59 2.98 -0.48
N ALA A 177 -16.25 1.97 0.34
CA ALA A 177 -15.09 2.03 1.21
C ALA A 177 -13.82 2.38 0.40
N VAL A 178 -13.01 3.30 0.91
CA VAL A 178 -11.74 3.68 0.26
C VAL A 178 -10.77 2.48 0.21
N LEU A 179 -10.86 1.56 1.18
CA LEU A 179 -10.12 0.31 1.27
C LEU A 179 -10.90 -0.90 0.73
N SER A 180 -11.87 -0.70 -0.18
CA SER A 180 -12.68 -1.78 -0.77
C SER A 180 -11.83 -2.88 -1.40
N GLY A 181 -10.80 -2.52 -2.16
CA GLY A 181 -9.88 -3.46 -2.80
C GLY A 181 -9.16 -4.36 -1.79
N LEU A 182 -8.74 -3.82 -0.64
CA LEU A 182 -8.12 -4.61 0.43
C LEU A 182 -9.09 -5.67 0.96
N TYR A 183 -10.31 -5.28 1.30
CA TYR A 183 -11.32 -6.21 1.78
C TYR A 183 -11.68 -7.27 0.71
N GLN A 184 -11.80 -6.86 -0.55
CA GLN A 184 -12.11 -7.77 -1.66
C GLN A 184 -11.04 -8.85 -1.87
N ARG A 185 -9.76 -8.54 -1.63
CA ARG A 185 -8.69 -9.55 -1.65
C ARG A 185 -8.85 -10.54 -0.50
N LEU A 186 -8.96 -10.02 0.72
CA LEU A 186 -8.99 -10.83 1.95
C LEU A 186 -10.27 -11.64 2.13
N ARG A 187 -11.40 -11.21 1.53
CA ARG A 187 -12.70 -11.89 1.69
C ARG A 187 -12.78 -13.26 1.02
N THR A 188 -11.88 -13.55 0.06
CA THR A 188 -11.85 -14.81 -0.69
C THR A 188 -11.55 -15.99 0.22
N ASN A 189 -10.66 -15.81 1.19
CA ASN A 189 -10.31 -16.80 2.19
C ASN A 189 -11.04 -16.50 3.52
N ARG A 190 -11.87 -17.44 3.99
CA ARG A 190 -12.68 -17.27 5.22
C ARG A 190 -11.82 -16.96 6.46
N GLN A 191 -10.68 -17.60 6.59
CA GLN A 191 -9.78 -17.43 7.73
C GLN A 191 -9.13 -16.04 7.69
N GLN A 192 -8.62 -15.64 6.52
CA GLN A 192 -8.03 -14.32 6.35
C GLN A 192 -9.04 -13.20 6.59
N ARG A 193 -10.25 -13.33 6.02
CA ARG A 193 -11.37 -12.40 6.24
C ARG A 193 -11.70 -12.23 7.71
N ARG A 194 -11.90 -13.34 8.43
CA ARG A 194 -12.24 -13.32 9.86
C ARG A 194 -11.11 -12.71 10.68
N SER A 195 -9.87 -13.09 10.41
CA SER A 195 -8.70 -12.54 11.10
C SER A 195 -8.59 -11.02 10.88
N PHE A 196 -8.69 -10.55 9.63
CA PHE A 196 -8.66 -9.13 9.30
C PHE A 196 -9.75 -8.32 10.02
N LEU A 197 -11.02 -8.73 9.89
CA LEU A 197 -12.13 -8.02 10.53
C LEU A 197 -11.99 -8.01 12.05
N THR A 198 -11.55 -9.13 12.64
CA THR A 198 -11.30 -9.19 14.09
C THR A 198 -10.22 -8.20 14.51
N SER A 199 -9.11 -8.13 13.77
CA SER A 199 -8.01 -7.21 14.08
C SER A 199 -8.41 -5.73 13.90
N VAL A 200 -9.19 -5.41 12.86
CA VAL A 200 -9.70 -4.04 12.66
C VAL A 200 -10.71 -3.66 13.73
N LEU A 201 -11.64 -4.55 14.08
CA LEU A 201 -12.63 -4.28 15.13
C LEU A 201 -11.98 -4.14 16.52
N ARG A 202 -10.86 -4.84 16.76
CA ARG A 202 -10.10 -4.69 18.00
C ARG A 202 -9.51 -3.29 18.18
N LEU A 203 -9.30 -2.53 17.10
CA LEU A 203 -8.89 -1.13 17.18
C LEU A 203 -9.94 -0.24 17.87
N PHE A 204 -11.20 -0.69 17.90
CA PHE A 204 -12.31 -0.03 18.59
C PHE A 204 -12.49 -0.50 20.05
N SER A 205 -11.70 -1.47 20.52
CA SER A 205 -11.81 -1.92 21.91
C SER A 205 -11.07 -0.98 22.86
N GLU A 206 -11.61 -0.79 24.07
CA GLU A 206 -10.96 -0.03 25.14
C GLU A 206 -9.61 -0.65 25.55
N ASP A 207 -9.48 -1.97 25.42
CA ASP A 207 -8.27 -2.75 25.70
C ASP A 207 -7.21 -2.67 24.58
N SER A 208 -7.42 -1.86 23.55
CA SER A 208 -6.43 -1.70 22.48
C SER A 208 -5.16 -1.02 23.02
N ARG A 209 -4.02 -1.67 22.83
CA ARG A 209 -2.69 -1.09 23.13
C ARG A 209 -2.39 0.15 22.29
N GLU A 210 -2.97 0.21 21.09
CA GLU A 210 -2.82 1.33 20.16
C GLU A 210 -4.15 2.08 20.08
N LYS A 211 -4.26 3.20 20.82
CA LYS A 211 -5.44 4.06 20.79
C LYS A 211 -5.46 4.90 19.51
N LEU A 212 -6.55 4.82 18.76
CA LEU A 212 -6.77 5.66 17.58
C LEU A 212 -7.21 7.08 18.00
N ARG A 213 -6.85 8.08 17.21
CA ARG A 213 -7.41 9.45 17.34
C ARG A 213 -8.86 9.47 16.88
N LEU A 214 -9.68 10.41 17.36
CA LEU A 214 -11.11 10.50 17.01
C LEU A 214 -11.36 10.57 15.49
N GLU A 215 -10.55 11.31 14.75
CA GLU A 215 -10.65 11.36 13.28
C GLU A 215 -10.27 10.04 12.60
N GLU A 216 -9.32 9.29 13.17
CA GLU A 216 -8.92 7.96 12.68
C GLU A 216 -10.06 6.95 12.91
N TRP A 217 -10.77 7.05 14.04
CA TRP A 217 -11.97 6.25 14.32
C TRP A 217 -13.03 6.40 13.23
N ILE A 218 -13.35 7.64 12.85
CA ILE A 218 -14.35 7.92 11.80
C ILE A 218 -13.92 7.29 10.48
N PHE A 219 -12.65 7.47 10.09
CA PHE A 219 -12.11 6.89 8.86
C PHE A 219 -12.20 5.35 8.84
N VAL A 220 -11.86 4.69 9.94
CA VAL A 220 -11.92 3.21 10.02
C VAL A 220 -13.37 2.74 10.05
N ALA A 221 -14.25 3.43 10.80
CA ALA A 221 -15.66 3.08 10.91
C ALA A 221 -16.37 3.19 9.56
N ASP A 222 -16.12 4.26 8.81
CA ASP A 222 -16.63 4.44 7.46
C ASP A 222 -16.24 3.28 6.53
N ASN A 223 -14.97 2.86 6.55
CA ASN A 223 -14.50 1.74 5.73
C ASN A 223 -15.20 0.43 6.12
N VAL A 224 -15.30 0.13 7.41
CA VAL A 224 -15.95 -1.09 7.91
C VAL A 224 -17.44 -1.09 7.54
N ALA A 225 -18.13 0.04 7.65
CA ALA A 225 -19.53 0.16 7.27
C ALA A 225 -19.76 -0.04 5.77
N MET A 226 -18.82 0.41 4.94
CA MET A 226 -18.94 0.42 3.47
C MET A 226 -18.25 -0.76 2.77
N PHE A 227 -17.69 -1.73 3.51
CA PHE A 227 -17.13 -2.93 2.88
C PHE A 227 -18.23 -3.75 2.18
N PRO A 228 -17.95 -4.29 0.97
CA PRO A 228 -18.94 -5.04 0.19
C PRO A 228 -19.14 -6.46 0.76
N TYR A 229 -19.88 -6.58 1.86
CA TYR A 229 -20.22 -7.87 2.48
C TYR A 229 -21.11 -8.70 1.56
N GLN A 230 -20.76 -9.96 1.34
CA GLN A 230 -21.65 -10.91 0.69
C GLN A 230 -22.56 -11.55 1.73
N VAL A 231 -23.85 -11.24 1.68
CA VAL A 231 -24.88 -11.99 2.42
C VAL A 231 -25.19 -13.26 1.63
N ARG A 232 -24.93 -14.43 2.22
CA ARG A 232 -25.49 -15.67 1.67
C ARG A 232 -26.97 -15.68 2.01
N ILE A 233 -27.81 -15.36 1.03
CA ILE A 233 -29.24 -15.62 1.13
C ILE A 233 -29.39 -17.14 1.00
N TYR A 234 -29.66 -17.82 2.12
CA TYR A 234 -30.15 -19.18 2.07
C TYR A 234 -31.59 -19.09 1.57
N ILE A 235 -31.80 -19.40 0.30
CA ILE A 235 -33.14 -19.70 -0.20
C ILE A 235 -33.43 -21.11 0.34
N SER A 236 -34.26 -21.19 1.39
CA SER A 236 -34.78 -22.47 1.91
C SER A 236 -35.90 -22.98 1.03
#